data_AF-A0A960ZVH5-F1
#
_entry.id   AF-A0A960ZVH5-F1
#
_cell.length_a   1.000
_cell.length_b   1.000
_cell.length_c   1.000
_cell.angle_alpha   90.00
_cell.angle_beta   90.00
_cell.angle_gamma   90.00
#
_symmetry.space_group_name_H-M   'P 1'
#
loop_
_entity.id
_entity.type
_entity.pdbx_description
1 polymer ?
#
loop_
_entity_poly.entity_id
_entity_poly.type
_entity_poly.pdbx_seq_one_letter_code
_entity_poly.pdbx_strand_id
1 'polypeptide(L)'
;MNALPYQDTKPVGAAGFYTAINATFRFIQGRFGADGLRRYWEDIGTLYYRPVSDRWTAGGLAAVADYWRTFFAAEPGSDVSVTDAADHVEVEVRTCPMIAHLREQSREIVPCFCQHCYFVSEAIGRPA
;
A
#
# COMPACT_ATOMS: atom_id res chain seq x y z
N MET A 1 11.34 -18.44 -3.26
CA MET A 1 10.32 -17.88 -4.17
C MET A 1 9.78 -16.62 -3.52
N ASN A 2 9.54 -15.54 -4.26
CA ASN A 2 9.00 -14.31 -3.70
C ASN A 2 7.57 -14.57 -3.20
N ALA A 3 7.32 -14.32 -1.90
CA ALA A 3 6.01 -14.57 -1.29
C ALA A 3 4.95 -13.56 -1.81
N LEU A 4 5.39 -12.38 -2.26
CA LEU A 4 4.53 -11.39 -2.92
C LEU A 4 4.36 -11.71 -4.42
N PRO A 5 3.20 -11.41 -5.04
CA PRO A 5 2.91 -11.76 -6.43
C PRO A 5 3.56 -10.83 -7.47
N TYR A 6 4.59 -10.07 -7.09
CA TYR A 6 5.23 -9.09 -7.99
C TYR A 6 6.43 -9.70 -8.72
N GLN A 7 6.73 -9.16 -9.90
CA GLN A 7 7.90 -9.56 -10.70
C GLN A 7 9.23 -9.09 -10.08
N ASP A 8 9.19 -8.04 -9.25
CA ASP A 8 10.37 -7.55 -8.53
C ASP A 8 10.84 -8.60 -7.51
N THR A 9 12.14 -8.93 -7.52
CA THR A 9 12.75 -9.94 -6.65
C THR A 9 13.65 -9.33 -5.57
N LYS A 10 13.62 -8.01 -5.37
CA LYS A 10 14.45 -7.37 -4.34
C LYS A 10 14.10 -7.89 -2.94
N PRO A 11 15.11 -8.09 -2.07
CA PRO A 11 14.90 -8.66 -0.73
C PRO A 11 14.21 -7.67 0.23
N VAL A 12 14.30 -6.37 -0.05
CA VAL A 12 13.71 -5.29 0.75
C VAL A 12 13.15 -4.18 -0.14
N GLY A 13 12.17 -3.44 0.36
CA GLY A 13 11.61 -2.25 -0.26
C GLY A 13 12.67 -1.21 -0.66
N ALA A 14 12.40 -0.47 -1.74
CA ALA A 14 13.31 0.54 -2.26
C ALA A 14 12.86 1.94 -1.79
N ALA A 15 13.35 2.36 -0.63
CA ALA A 15 12.88 3.60 0.03
C ALA A 15 12.98 4.87 -0.84
N GLY A 16 13.92 4.93 -1.80
CA GLY A 16 14.01 6.03 -2.76
C GLY A 16 12.73 6.27 -3.58
N PHE A 17 11.91 5.24 -3.79
CA PHE A 17 10.62 5.39 -4.47
C PHE A 17 9.58 6.14 -3.64
N TYR A 18 9.75 6.22 -2.32
CA TYR A 18 8.81 6.95 -1.47
C TYR A 18 8.73 8.44 -1.81
N THR A 19 9.88 9.05 -2.13
CA THR A 19 9.94 10.43 -2.61
C THR A 19 9.25 10.58 -3.97
N ALA A 20 9.45 9.61 -4.87
CA ALA A 20 8.83 9.63 -6.20
C ALA A 20 7.30 9.49 -6.13
N ILE A 21 6.79 8.61 -5.26
CA ILE A 21 5.34 8.43 -5.07
C ILE A 21 4.71 9.70 -4.47
N ASN A 22 5.34 10.33 -3.47
CA ASN A 22 4.85 11.60 -2.93
C ASN A 22 4.81 12.71 -4.00
N ALA A 23 5.83 12.80 -4.85
CA ALA A 23 5.82 13.73 -5.98
C ALA A 23 4.72 13.39 -7.01
N THR A 24 4.48 12.11 -7.26
CA THR A 24 3.44 11.63 -8.17
C THR A 24 2.05 12.02 -7.67
N PHE A 25 1.75 11.78 -6.39
CA PHE A 25 0.46 12.15 -5.80
C PHE A 25 0.22 13.66 -5.88
N ARG A 26 1.23 14.46 -5.54
CA ARG A 26 1.17 15.93 -5.64
C ARG A 26 0.93 16.40 -7.08
N PHE A 27 1.61 15.80 -8.05
CA PHE A 27 1.41 16.14 -9.46
C PHE A 27 -0.01 15.82 -9.93
N ILE A 28 -0.51 14.61 -9.64
CA ILE A 28 -1.85 14.18 -10.05
C ILE A 28 -2.91 15.05 -9.37
N GLN A 29 -2.77 15.32 -8.08
CA GLN A 29 -3.69 16.21 -7.35
C GLN A 29 -3.70 17.63 -7.92
N GLY A 30 -2.52 18.19 -8.22
CA GLY A 30 -2.42 19.53 -8.80
C GLY A 30 -3.02 19.62 -10.21
N ARG A 31 -2.92 18.54 -11.01
CA ARG A 31 -3.36 18.53 -12.40
C ARG A 31 -4.81 18.09 -12.61
N PHE A 32 -5.32 17.22 -11.74
CA PHE A 32 -6.61 16.53 -11.89
C PHE A 32 -7.50 16.61 -10.65
N GLY A 33 -7.08 17.33 -9.60
CA GLY A 33 -7.83 17.49 -8.37
C GLY A 33 -7.88 16.22 -7.51
N ALA A 34 -8.65 16.31 -6.43
CA ALA A 34 -8.81 15.20 -5.48
C ALA A 34 -9.45 13.96 -6.13
N ASP A 35 -10.43 14.15 -7.01
CA ASP A 35 -11.10 13.03 -7.69
C ASP A 35 -10.17 12.32 -8.69
N GLY A 36 -9.29 13.06 -9.36
CA GLY A 36 -8.27 12.46 -10.23
C GLY A 36 -7.26 11.63 -9.44
N LEU A 37 -6.82 12.12 -8.28
CA LEU A 37 -5.93 11.36 -7.39
C LEU A 37 -6.61 10.11 -6.82
N ARG A 38 -7.89 10.21 -6.44
CA ARG A 38 -8.67 9.06 -5.97
C ARG A 38 -8.79 7.98 -7.05
N ARG A 39 -9.18 8.36 -8.27
CA ARG A 39 -9.26 7.43 -9.41
C ARG A 39 -7.93 6.74 -9.68
N TYR A 40 -6.82 7.48 -9.61
CA TYR A 40 -5.48 6.91 -9.76
C TYR A 40 -5.19 5.83 -8.71
N TRP A 41 -5.54 6.04 -7.44
CA TRP A 41 -5.38 5.02 -6.39
C TRP A 41 -6.28 3.80 -6.60
N GLU A 42 -7.53 4.02 -7.02
CA GLU A 42 -8.47 2.94 -7.36
C GLU A 42 -7.98 2.10 -8.56
N ASP A 43 -7.46 2.76 -9.60
CA ASP A 43 -6.89 2.10 -10.78
C ASP A 43 -5.66 1.26 -10.41
N ILE A 44 -4.81 1.74 -9.50
CA ILE A 44 -3.71 0.93 -8.97
C ILE A 44 -4.23 -0.34 -8.31
N GLY A 45 -5.21 -0.21 -7.40
CA GLY A 45 -5.78 -1.35 -6.67
C GLY A 45 -6.45 -2.38 -7.58
N THR A 46 -7.15 -1.94 -8.62
CA THR A 46 -7.87 -2.84 -9.54
C THR A 46 -6.99 -3.43 -10.65
N LEU A 47 -5.99 -2.70 -11.14
CA LEU A 47 -5.18 -3.13 -12.29
C LEU A 47 -3.85 -3.75 -11.88
N TYR A 48 -3.08 -3.05 -11.05
CA TYR A 48 -1.74 -3.49 -10.65
C TYR A 48 -1.80 -4.59 -9.58
N TYR A 49 -2.71 -4.43 -8.60
CA TYR A 49 -2.87 -5.39 -7.51
C TYR A 49 -3.84 -6.54 -7.81
N ARG A 50 -4.30 -6.72 -9.06
CA ARG A 50 -5.15 -7.85 -9.46
C ARG A 50 -4.64 -9.22 -8.98
N PRO A 51 -3.34 -9.57 -9.09
CA PRO A 51 -2.83 -10.83 -8.54
C PRO A 51 -2.99 -10.99 -7.02
N VAL A 52 -3.04 -9.89 -6.27
CA VAL A 52 -3.33 -9.89 -4.82
C VAL A 52 -4.82 -10.12 -4.59
N SER A 53 -5.68 -9.44 -5.34
CA SER A 53 -7.14 -9.63 -5.29
C SER A 53 -7.54 -11.08 -5.58
N ASP A 54 -6.90 -11.72 -6.57
CA ASP A 54 -7.12 -13.14 -6.89
C ASP A 54 -6.78 -14.05 -5.70
N ARG A 55 -5.67 -13.77 -5.01
CA ARG A 55 -5.24 -14.52 -3.82
C ARG A 55 -6.17 -14.28 -2.63
N TRP A 56 -6.64 -13.05 -2.41
CA TRP A 56 -7.60 -12.74 -1.36
C TRP A 56 -8.95 -13.42 -1.61
N THR A 57 -9.40 -13.45 -2.86
CA THR A 57 -10.63 -14.14 -3.26
C THR A 57 -10.54 -15.65 -3.00
N ALA A 58 -9.40 -16.26 -3.32
CA ALA A 58 -9.20 -17.69 -3.13
C ALA A 58 -8.95 -18.10 -1.66
N GLY A 59 -8.25 -17.25 -0.89
CA GLY A 59 -7.77 -17.59 0.45
C GLY A 59 -8.45 -16.87 1.62
N GLY A 60 -9.41 -15.98 1.35
CA GLY A 60 -10.15 -15.23 2.36
C GLY A 60 -9.26 -14.39 3.28
N LEU A 61 -9.71 -14.18 4.53
CA LEU A 61 -9.01 -13.34 5.52
C LEU A 61 -7.58 -13.82 5.83
N ALA A 62 -7.33 -15.14 5.80
CA ALA A 62 -5.98 -15.67 6.03
C ALA A 62 -4.99 -15.17 4.95
N ALA A 63 -5.41 -15.15 3.68
CA ALA A 63 -4.58 -14.61 2.60
C ALA A 63 -4.38 -13.08 2.69
N VAL A 64 -5.35 -12.36 3.25
CA VAL A 64 -5.23 -10.92 3.54
C VAL A 64 -4.15 -10.68 4.62
N ALA A 65 -4.22 -11.42 5.73
CA ALA A 65 -3.26 -11.29 6.82
C ALA A 65 -1.84 -11.66 6.38
N ASP A 66 -1.67 -12.78 5.67
CA ASP A 66 -0.38 -13.22 5.15
C ASP A 66 0.23 -12.22 4.18
N TYR A 67 -0.59 -11.61 3.33
CA TYR A 67 -0.15 -10.55 2.43
C TYR A 67 0.43 -9.37 3.21
N TRP A 68 -0.30 -8.83 4.19
CA TRP A 68 0.17 -7.66 4.94
C TRP A 68 1.39 -7.94 5.81
N ARG A 69 1.47 -9.13 6.43
CA ARG A 69 2.67 -9.58 7.16
C ARG A 69 3.88 -9.61 6.25
N THR A 70 3.73 -10.24 5.08
CA THR A 70 4.82 -10.36 4.11
C THR A 70 5.22 -8.99 3.56
N PHE A 71 4.24 -8.14 3.25
CA PHE A 71 4.47 -6.80 2.72
C PHE A 71 5.31 -5.97 3.69
N PHE A 72 4.88 -5.83 4.94
CA PHE A 72 5.60 -5.00 5.91
C PHE A 72 6.91 -5.61 6.38
N ALA A 73 7.04 -6.95 6.42
CA ALA A 73 8.34 -7.59 6.68
C ALA A 73 9.41 -7.25 5.63
N ALA A 74 8.99 -6.96 4.39
CA ALA A 74 9.89 -6.52 3.33
C ALA A 74 10.16 -5.00 3.36
N GLU A 75 9.37 -4.21 4.08
CA GLU A 75 9.50 -2.75 4.09
C GLU A 75 10.38 -2.23 5.24
N PRO A 76 11.53 -1.59 4.93
CA PRO A 76 12.48 -1.15 5.94
C PRO A 76 11.92 -0.02 6.80
N GLY A 77 12.19 -0.07 8.11
CA GLY A 77 11.78 0.97 9.07
C GLY A 77 10.27 0.96 9.38
N SER A 78 9.56 -0.09 9.02
CA SER A 78 8.16 -0.27 9.38
C SER A 78 8.03 -0.82 10.82
N ASP A 79 7.04 -0.34 11.56
CA ASP A 79 6.58 -0.94 12.82
C ASP A 79 5.07 -1.19 12.65
N VAL A 80 4.73 -2.44 12.34
CA VAL A 80 3.38 -2.87 11.99
C VAL A 80 3.06 -4.21 12.64
N SER A 81 1.89 -4.32 13.25
CA SER A 81 1.30 -5.60 13.66
C SER A 81 0.10 -5.96 12.79
N VAL A 82 -0.04 -7.26 12.51
CA VAL A 82 -1.18 -7.82 11.78
C VAL A 82 -1.84 -8.89 12.63
N THR A 83 -3.08 -8.63 13.05
CA THR A 83 -3.87 -9.48 13.94
C THR A 83 -5.00 -10.13 13.15
N ASP A 84 -5.11 -11.46 13.27
CA ASP A 84 -6.27 -12.20 12.77
C ASP A 84 -7.41 -12.07 13.78
N ALA A 85 -8.55 -11.54 13.35
CA ALA A 85 -9.80 -11.57 14.09
C ALA A 85 -10.80 -12.53 13.42
N ALA A 86 -11.94 -12.76 14.06
CA ALA A 86 -12.93 -13.73 13.57
C ALA A 86 -13.57 -13.30 12.24
N ASP A 87 -13.79 -12.00 12.04
CA ASP A 87 -14.53 -11.42 10.91
C ASP A 87 -13.72 -10.33 10.16
N HIS A 88 -12.49 -10.05 10.58
CA HIS A 88 -11.62 -9.08 9.94
C HIS A 88 -10.13 -9.38 10.17
N VAL A 89 -9.28 -8.64 9.47
CA VAL A 89 -7.84 -8.57 9.73
C VAL A 89 -7.54 -7.13 10.14
N GLU A 90 -6.87 -6.97 11.29
CA GLU A 90 -6.43 -5.67 11.76
C GLU A 90 -4.96 -5.44 11.41
N VAL A 91 -4.66 -4.31 10.78
CA VAL A 91 -3.30 -3.88 10.43
C VAL A 91 -3.00 -2.58 11.17
N GLU A 92 -2.24 -2.68 12.26
CA GLU A 92 -1.88 -1.54 13.10
C GLU A 92 -0.51 -1.01 12.69
N VAL A 93 -0.48 0.19 12.10
CA VAL A 93 0.74 0.84 11.61
C VAL A 93 1.21 1.89 12.61
N ARG A 94 2.16 1.54 13.49
CA ARG A 94 2.78 2.45 14.45
C ARG A 94 3.83 3.34 13.80
N THR A 95 4.63 2.76 12.91
CA THR A 95 5.58 3.51 12.06
C THR A 95 5.34 3.19 10.60
N CYS A 96 4.82 4.18 9.87
CA CYS A 96 4.71 4.11 8.42
C CYS A 96 6.09 4.36 7.79
N PRO A 97 6.69 3.39 7.07
CA PRO A 97 8.05 3.52 6.53
C PRO A 97 8.17 4.69 5.56
N MET A 98 7.09 4.96 4.82
CA MET A 98 7.03 6.02 3.84
C MET A 98 6.99 7.42 4.46
N ILE A 99 6.17 7.62 5.49
CA ILE A 99 6.09 8.89 6.22
C ILE A 99 7.39 9.15 6.99
N ALA A 100 7.95 8.11 7.63
CA ALA A 100 9.24 8.20 8.31
C ALA A 100 10.34 8.67 7.34
N HIS A 101 10.47 8.00 6.19
CA HIS A 101 11.44 8.38 5.16
C HIS A 101 11.24 9.81 4.63
N LEU A 102 10.00 10.22 4.34
CA LEU A 102 9.75 11.58 3.83
C LEU A 102 10.08 12.66 4.87
N ARG A 103 9.85 12.40 6.16
CA ARG A 103 10.21 13.30 7.26
C ARG A 103 11.71 13.40 7.45
N GLU A 104 12.43 12.27 7.42
CA GLU A 104 13.90 12.25 7.48
C GLU A 104 14.53 13.08 6.36
N GLN A 105 13.91 13.09 5.18
CA GLN A 105 14.34 13.87 4.02
C GLN A 105 13.80 15.31 4.00
N SER A 106 13.16 15.79 5.08
CA SER A 106 12.54 17.11 5.18
C SER A 106 11.63 17.47 4.00
N ARG A 107 10.86 16.49 3.50
CA ARG A 107 9.95 16.70 2.36
C ARG A 107 8.58 17.18 2.84
N GLU A 108 7.98 18.08 2.05
CA GLU A 108 6.55 18.36 2.15
C GLU A 108 5.77 17.10 1.75
N ILE A 109 4.88 16.65 2.63
CA ILE A 109 4.05 15.46 2.44
C ILE A 109 2.67 15.92 1.98
N VAL A 110 2.14 15.28 0.93
CA VAL A 110 0.78 15.56 0.45
C VAL A 110 -0.23 15.42 1.61
N PRO A 111 -1.12 16.40 1.88
CA PRO A 111 -1.99 16.34 3.06
C PRO A 111 -2.87 15.09 3.15
N CYS A 112 -3.36 14.59 2.01
CA CYS A 112 -4.18 13.39 1.92
C CYS A 112 -3.36 12.11 1.70
N PHE A 113 -2.05 12.13 1.92
CA PHE A 113 -1.16 11.02 1.57
C PHE A 113 -1.63 9.68 2.14
N CYS A 114 -1.99 9.62 3.42
CA CYS A 114 -2.39 8.38 4.08
C CYS A 114 -3.68 7.77 3.51
N GLN A 115 -4.52 8.55 2.81
CA GLN A 115 -5.74 8.03 2.21
C GLN A 115 -5.46 7.03 1.08
N HIS A 116 -4.26 7.05 0.48
CA HIS A 116 -3.90 6.06 -0.54
C HIS A 116 -4.01 4.63 -0.02
N CYS A 117 -3.62 4.37 1.24
CA CYS A 117 -3.72 3.04 1.84
C CYS A 117 -5.17 2.55 1.86
N TYR A 118 -6.12 3.43 2.18
CA TYR A 118 -7.54 3.12 2.17
C TYR A 118 -8.04 2.83 0.75
N PHE A 119 -7.88 3.78 -0.18
CA PHE A 119 -8.46 3.66 -1.52
C PHE A 119 -7.84 2.52 -2.33
N VAL A 120 -6.52 2.30 -2.21
CA VAL A 120 -5.87 1.16 -2.85
C VAL A 120 -6.39 -0.15 -2.24
N SER A 121 -6.37 -0.30 -0.91
CA SER A 121 -6.77 -1.56 -0.27
C SER A 121 -8.26 -1.89 -0.48
N GLU A 122 -9.12 -0.88 -0.43
CA GLU A 122 -10.55 -1.03 -0.75
C GLU A 122 -10.74 -1.52 -2.20
N ALA A 123 -9.99 -0.94 -3.15
CA ALA A 123 -10.05 -1.34 -4.55
C ALA A 123 -9.55 -2.78 -4.79
N ILE A 124 -8.55 -3.25 -4.02
CA ILE A 124 -8.08 -4.66 -4.08
C ILE A 124 -9.17 -5.61 -3.59
N GLY A 125 -9.86 -5.26 -2.49
CA GLY A 125 -10.88 -6.10 -1.85
C GLY A 125 -12.27 -6.02 -2.49
N ARG A 126 -12.47 -5.14 -3.48
CA ARG A 126 -13.77 -4.98 -4.14
C ARG A 126 -14.07 -6.21 -5.01
N PRO A 127 -15.29 -6.78 -4.95
CA PRO A 127 -15.70 -7.85 -5.85
C PRO A 127 -15.60 -7.40 -7.32
N ALA A 128 -15.16 -8.32 -8.20
CA ALA A 128 -15.09 -8.12 -9.64
C ALA A 128 -16.47 -8.07 -10.30
#